data_AF-A0A416KSF5-F1
#
_entry.id   AF-A0A416KSF5-F1
#
_cell.length_a   1.000
_cell.length_b   1.000
_cell.length_c   1.000
_cell.angle_alpha   90.00
_cell.angle_beta   90.00
_cell.angle_gamma   90.00
#
_symmetry.space_group_name_H-M   'P 1'
#
loop_
_entity.id
_entity.type
_entity.pdbx_description
1 polymer ?
#
loop_
_entity_poly.entity_id
_entity_poly.type
_entity_poly.pdbx_seq_one_letter_code
_entity_poly.pdbx_strand_id
1 'polypeptide(L)'
;METYDEERRLFYVGITRAKNQLNVFTMKPQSSDFCDELFGRKVPKKPMEIPKRATAVNQLKAKREQPKTISDVAYQYFLDQLGVGTVVEHKKFGEGVIAEMEKGKIWIAFEEGTKSF
;
A
#
# COMPACT_ATOMS: atom_id res chain seq x y z
N MET A 1 15.16 -28.67 13.89
CA MET A 1 15.15 -28.23 15.30
C MET A 1 15.97 -26.95 15.42
N GLU A 2 17.23 -26.96 14.97
CA GLU A 2 18.13 -25.80 14.95
C GLU A 2 17.54 -24.51 14.35
N THR A 3 16.82 -24.58 13.21
CA THR A 3 16.21 -23.39 12.60
C THR A 3 15.16 -22.73 13.49
N TYR A 4 14.32 -23.52 14.16
CA TYR A 4 13.29 -23.00 15.05
C TYR A 4 13.91 -22.33 16.29
N ASP A 5 14.98 -22.92 16.81
CA ASP A 5 15.73 -22.38 17.96
C ASP A 5 16.41 -21.04 17.59
N GLU A 6 16.99 -20.94 16.38
CA GLU A 6 17.56 -19.69 15.88
C GLU A 6 16.49 -18.63 15.62
N GLU A 7 15.34 -18.99 15.05
CA GLU A 7 14.20 -18.07 14.88
C GLU A 7 13.68 -17.53 16.23
N ARG A 8 13.62 -18.40 17.25
CA ARG A 8 13.25 -18.00 18.62
C ARG A 8 14.27 -17.03 19.21
N ARG A 9 15.56 -17.28 19.00
CA ARG A 9 16.65 -16.37 19.44
C ARG A 9 16.55 -15.01 18.77
N LEU A 10 16.34 -14.98 17.46
CA LEU A 10 16.15 -13.74 16.70
C LEU A 10 14.94 -12.95 17.19
N PHE A 11 13.81 -13.63 17.43
CA PHE A 11 12.60 -13.00 17.97
C PHE A 11 12.86 -12.35 19.34
N TYR A 12 13.52 -13.08 20.26
CA TYR A 12 13.88 -12.57 21.58
C TYR A 12 14.83 -11.37 21.52
N VAL A 13 15.85 -11.44 20.67
CA VAL A 13 16.80 -10.32 20.46
C VAL A 13 16.07 -9.09 19.91
N GLY A 14 15.15 -9.27 18.96
CA GLY A 14 14.35 -8.18 18.39
C GLY A 14 13.50 -7.46 19.45
N ILE A 15 12.83 -8.21 20.32
CA ILE A 15 12.02 -7.68 21.42
C ILE A 15 12.87 -6.90 22.42
N THR A 16 13.97 -7.51 22.88
CA THR A 16 14.83 -6.94 23.92
C THR A 16 15.69 -5.78 23.43
N ARG A 17 15.71 -5.51 22.12
CA ARG A 17 16.40 -4.34 21.56
C ARG A 17 15.64 -3.03 21.81
N ALA A 18 14.32 -3.08 21.97
CA ALA A 18 13.51 -1.91 22.24
C ALA A 18 13.74 -1.42 23.69
N LYS A 19 14.07 -0.13 23.87
CA LYS A 19 14.34 0.46 25.19
C LYS A 19 13.12 1.15 25.81
N ASN A 20 12.39 1.93 25.02
CA ASN A 20 11.32 2.81 25.53
C ASN A 20 9.93 2.33 25.12
N GLN A 21 9.78 1.86 23.87
CA GLN A 21 8.51 1.40 23.32
C GLN A 21 8.76 0.27 22.34
N LEU A 22 7.97 -0.80 22.46
CA LEU A 22 7.94 -1.93 21.54
C LEU A 22 6.54 -2.00 20.90
N ASN A 23 6.48 -1.90 19.58
CA ASN A 23 5.24 -2.07 18.81
C ASN A 23 5.36 -3.37 17.99
N VAL A 24 4.48 -4.34 18.24
CA VAL A 24 4.46 -5.63 17.53
C VAL A 24 3.19 -5.71 16.68
N PHE A 25 3.36 -5.88 15.38
CA PHE A 25 2.26 -6.04 14.43
C PHE A 25 2.13 -7.50 14.01
N THR A 26 0.90 -8.00 13.91
CA THR A 26 0.59 -9.34 13.43
C THR A 26 -0.39 -9.25 12.27
N MET A 27 -0.27 -10.14 11.29
CA MET A 27 -1.17 -10.20 10.14
C MET A 27 -2.19 -11.32 10.35
N LYS A 28 -3.47 -11.02 10.17
CA LYS A 28 -4.54 -12.04 10.21
C LYS A 28 -4.51 -12.87 8.91
N PRO A 29 -4.91 -14.16 8.93
CA PRO A 29 -5.67 -14.83 9.99
C PRO A 29 -4.84 -15.49 11.11
N GLN A 30 -3.52 -15.63 10.96
CA GLN A 30 -2.67 -16.33 11.94
C GLN A 30 -1.50 -15.47 12.42
N SER A 31 -1.40 -15.30 13.74
CA SER A 31 -0.21 -14.78 14.41
C SER A 31 0.88 -15.84 14.51
N SER A 32 2.13 -15.39 14.57
CA SER A 32 3.28 -16.23 14.95
C SER A 32 3.06 -16.84 16.33
N ASP A 33 3.45 -18.10 16.54
CA ASP A 33 3.46 -18.75 17.86
C ASP A 33 4.20 -17.91 18.90
N PHE A 34 5.28 -17.24 18.51
CA PHE A 34 6.03 -16.37 19.42
C PHE A 34 5.24 -15.15 19.87
N CYS A 35 4.37 -14.59 19.01
CA CYS A 35 3.48 -13.51 19.39
C CYS A 35 2.36 -14.00 20.33
N ASP A 36 1.87 -15.21 20.10
CA ASP A 36 0.85 -15.84 20.96
C ASP A 36 1.42 -16.13 22.36
N GLU A 37 2.65 -16.63 22.44
CA GLU A 37 3.41 -16.79 23.70
C GLU A 37 3.66 -15.44 24.38
N LEU A 38 4.17 -14.44 23.65
CA LEU A 38 4.53 -13.13 24.20
C LEU A 38 3.33 -12.38 24.81
N PHE A 39 2.16 -12.46 24.17
CA PHE A 39 0.95 -11.75 24.60
C PHE A 39 -0.06 -12.63 25.33
N GLY A 40 0.27 -13.92 25.58
CA GLY A 40 -0.64 -14.87 26.22
C GLY A 40 -1.94 -15.13 25.43
N ARG A 41 -1.91 -14.96 24.10
CA ARG A 41 -3.10 -15.10 23.24
C ARG A 41 -3.29 -16.54 22.83
N LYS A 42 -4.27 -17.23 23.40
CA LYS A 42 -4.69 -18.56 22.94
C LYS A 42 -5.70 -18.41 21.80
N VAL A 43 -5.22 -18.08 20.59
CA VAL A 43 -6.11 -18.02 19.41
C VAL A 43 -6.26 -19.43 18.84
N PRO A 44 -7.49 -19.94 18.65
CA PRO A 44 -7.69 -21.21 17.96
C PRO A 44 -7.21 -21.08 16.51
N LYS A 45 -6.06 -21.68 16.20
CA LYS A 45 -5.50 -21.71 14.84
C LYS A 45 -6.32 -22.70 14.01
N LYS A 46 -7.11 -22.20 13.06
CA LYS A 46 -7.71 -23.08 12.03
C LYS A 46 -6.60 -23.62 11.14
N PRO A 47 -6.60 -24.93 10.80
CA PRO A 47 -5.66 -25.49 9.82
C PRO A 47 -5.83 -24.78 8.48
N MET A 48 -4.72 -24.42 7.85
CA MET A 48 -4.75 -23.81 6.52
C MET A 48 -4.82 -24.94 5.48
N GLU A 49 -5.91 -25.02 4.73
CA GLU A 49 -5.92 -25.72 3.44
C GLU A 49 -4.87 -25.02 2.55
N ILE A 50 -3.83 -25.74 2.15
CA ILE A 50 -2.80 -25.22 1.24
C ILE A 50 -3.44 -25.09 -0.14
N PRO A 51 -3.68 -23.88 -0.68
CA PRO A 51 -4.17 -23.76 -2.03
C PRO A 51 -3.03 -24.21 -2.97
N LYS A 52 -3.29 -25.28 -3.75
CA LYS A 52 -2.38 -25.69 -4.83
C LYS A 52 -2.15 -24.49 -5.75
N ARG A 53 -0.87 -24.16 -5.96
CA ARG A 53 -0.37 -22.99 -6.70
C ARG A 53 -1.13 -22.74 -8.01
N ALA A 54 -1.62 -21.51 -8.19
CA ALA A 54 -1.73 -20.86 -9.50
C ALA A 54 -1.64 -19.33 -9.33
N THR A 55 -0.55 -18.76 -9.87
CA THR A 55 -0.47 -17.43 -10.50
C THR A 55 -1.41 -16.31 -10.01
N ALA A 56 -0.91 -15.40 -9.16
CA ALA A 56 -1.21 -13.95 -9.17
C ALA A 56 -0.57 -13.25 -7.96
N VAL A 57 0.74 -13.03 -7.99
CA VAL A 57 1.40 -12.08 -7.09
C VAL A 57 1.11 -10.66 -7.57
N ASN A 58 -0.01 -10.08 -7.12
CA ASN A 58 -0.18 -8.63 -7.16
C ASN A 58 -1.28 -8.11 -6.22
N GLN A 59 -1.21 -8.42 -4.92
CA GLN A 59 -2.08 -7.76 -3.94
C GLN A 59 -1.34 -7.43 -2.65
N LEU A 60 -0.32 -6.58 -2.76
CA LEU A 60 0.04 -5.64 -1.71
C LEU A 60 -0.22 -4.23 -2.25
N LYS A 61 -1.50 -3.84 -2.28
CA LYS A 61 -1.83 -2.42 -2.26
C LYS A 61 -2.35 -2.12 -0.86
N ALA A 62 -1.50 -1.38 -0.15
CA ALA A 62 -1.83 -0.51 0.96
C ALA A 62 -3.28 -0.03 0.87
N LYS A 63 -3.91 0.09 2.03
CA LYS A 63 -5.11 0.87 2.32
C LYS A 63 -5.20 2.08 1.37
N ARG A 64 -5.76 1.86 0.17
CA ARG A 64 -6.16 2.92 -0.74
C ARG A 64 -7.35 3.49 -0.01
N GLU A 65 -7.27 4.75 0.41
CA GLU A 65 -8.46 5.57 0.56
C GLU A 65 -9.37 5.18 -0.61
N GLN A 66 -10.61 4.77 -0.31
CA GLN A 66 -11.51 4.31 -1.36
C GLN A 66 -11.39 5.29 -2.52
N PRO A 67 -11.17 4.81 -3.76
CA PRO A 67 -11.25 5.72 -4.90
C PRO A 67 -12.57 6.45 -4.71
N LYS A 68 -12.52 7.77 -4.55
CA LYS A 68 -13.72 8.59 -4.52
C LYS A 68 -14.46 8.19 -5.79
N THR A 69 -15.50 7.37 -5.66
CA THR A 69 -16.27 6.87 -6.79
C THR A 69 -17.04 8.07 -7.30
N ILE A 70 -16.37 8.86 -8.12
CA ILE A 70 -17.01 9.87 -8.93
C ILE A 70 -17.89 9.09 -9.91
N SER A 71 -19.16 9.50 -10.05
CA SER A 71 -20.05 8.87 -11.03
C SER A 71 -19.46 9.05 -12.42
N ASP A 72 -19.75 8.12 -13.34
CA ASP A 72 -19.27 8.20 -14.73
C ASP A 72 -19.63 9.56 -15.35
N VAL A 73 -20.82 10.09 -15.03
CA VAL A 73 -21.28 11.40 -15.46
C VAL A 73 -20.36 12.52 -14.95
N ALA A 74 -20.01 12.51 -13.68
CA ALA A 74 -19.13 13.53 -13.09
C ALA A 74 -17.68 13.39 -13.58
N TYR A 75 -17.22 12.18 -13.93
CA TYR A 75 -15.94 11.98 -14.60
C TYR A 75 -15.92 12.61 -15.99
N GLN A 76 -17.00 12.51 -16.77
CA GLN A 76 -17.07 13.13 -18.09
C GLN A 76 -17.12 14.66 -18.03
N TYR A 77 -17.85 15.23 -17.07
CA TYR A 77 -17.80 16.68 -16.84
C TYR A 77 -16.40 17.16 -16.48
N PHE A 78 -15.66 16.37 -15.69
CA PHE A 78 -14.27 16.70 -15.35
C PHE A 78 -13.37 16.64 -16.59
N LEU A 79 -13.50 15.63 -17.45
CA LEU A 79 -12.72 15.55 -18.69
C LEU A 79 -13.02 16.71 -19.64
N ASP A 80 -14.27 17.13 -19.75
CA ASP A 80 -14.67 18.27 -20.60
C ASP A 80 -14.09 19.60 -20.11
N GLN A 81 -13.79 19.72 -18.81
CA GLN A 81 -13.11 20.88 -18.22
C GLN A 81 -11.58 20.83 -18.39
N LEU A 82 -11.01 19.67 -18.69
CA LEU A 82 -9.58 19.54 -18.93
C LEU A 82 -9.28 19.79 -20.41
N GLY A 83 -8.54 20.88 -20.66
CA GLY A 83 -8.03 21.21 -21.98
C GLY A 83 -6.54 21.51 -21.94
N VAL A 84 -5.90 21.48 -23.11
CA VAL A 84 -4.56 22.05 -23.26
C VAL A 84 -4.60 23.53 -22.88
N GLY A 85 -3.68 23.96 -22.01
CA GLY A 85 -3.64 25.29 -21.42
C GLY A 85 -4.32 25.41 -20.05
N THR A 86 -5.04 24.38 -19.57
CA THR A 86 -5.62 24.39 -18.23
C THR A 86 -4.52 24.34 -17.16
N VAL A 87 -4.62 25.21 -16.15
CA VAL A 87 -3.75 25.20 -14.97
C VAL A 87 -4.24 24.15 -13.98
N VAL A 88 -3.33 23.32 -13.48
CA VAL A 88 -3.61 22.25 -12.52
C VAL A 88 -2.62 22.32 -11.37
N GLU A 89 -3.09 21.98 -10.17
CA GLU A 89 -2.23 21.88 -8.98
C GLU A 89 -1.99 20.40 -8.66
N HIS A 90 -0.73 19.97 -8.69
CA HIS A 90 -0.33 18.63 -8.35
C HIS A 90 0.37 18.61 -6.99
N LYS A 91 -0.09 17.75 -6.08
CA LYS A 91 0.40 17.65 -4.68
C LYS A 91 1.93 17.59 -4.54
N LYS A 92 2.64 17.00 -5.50
CA LYS A 92 4.11 16.88 -5.49
C LYS A 92 4.83 17.95 -6.29
N PHE A 93 4.23 18.43 -7.39
CA PHE A 93 4.92 19.24 -8.40
C PHE A 93 4.43 20.69 -8.43
N GLY A 94 3.48 21.04 -7.55
CA GLY A 94 2.90 22.37 -7.50
C GLY A 94 2.01 22.65 -8.70
N GLU A 95 1.93 23.92 -9.06
CA GLU A 95 1.18 24.39 -10.21
C GLU A 95 1.85 23.98 -11.52
N GLY A 96 1.04 23.55 -12.49
CA GLY A 96 1.49 23.19 -13.83
C GLY A 96 0.41 23.44 -14.86
N VAL A 97 0.80 23.48 -16.14
CA VAL A 97 -0.12 23.72 -17.26
C VAL A 97 -0.17 22.48 -18.15
N ILE A 98 -1.37 22.05 -18.53
CA ILE A 98 -1.55 20.93 -19.46
C ILE A 98 -0.99 21.35 -20.84
N ALA A 99 0.10 20.72 -21.27
CA ALA A 99 0.77 21.02 -22.53
C ALA A 99 0.21 20.17 -23.69
N GLU A 100 -0.17 18.92 -23.41
CA GLU A 100 -0.65 17.99 -24.43
C GLU A 100 -1.60 16.95 -23.82
N MET A 101 -2.56 16.49 -24.61
CA MET A 101 -3.50 15.44 -24.24
C MET A 101 -3.61 14.44 -25.39
N GLU A 102 -3.24 13.18 -25.15
CA GLU A 102 -3.31 12.10 -26.14
C GLU A 102 -3.96 10.86 -25.52
N LYS A 103 -5.11 10.44 -26.07
CA LYS A 103 -5.79 9.16 -25.80
C LYS A 103 -5.71 8.67 -24.33
N GLY A 104 -6.15 9.51 -23.40
CA GLY A 104 -6.21 9.17 -21.97
C GLY A 104 -4.91 9.37 -21.21
N LYS A 105 -3.88 9.92 -21.85
CA LYS A 105 -2.63 10.35 -21.24
C LYS A 105 -2.50 11.87 -21.37
N ILE A 106 -2.03 12.53 -20.32
CA ILE A 106 -1.82 13.98 -20.33
C ILE A 106 -0.38 14.32 -20.00
N TRP A 107 0.14 15.37 -20.62
CA TRP A 107 1.44 15.94 -20.31
C TRP A 107 1.23 17.30 -19.67
N ILE A 108 1.77 17.46 -18.47
CA ILE A 108 1.68 18.70 -17.69
C ILE A 108 3.09 19.27 -17.57
N ALA A 109 3.26 20.52 -17.99
CA ALA A 109 4.48 21.29 -17.80
C ALA A 109 4.46 21.94 -16.40
N PHE A 110 5.37 21.51 -15.52
CA PHE A 110 5.62 22.14 -14.22
C PHE A 110 6.91 22.96 -14.28
N GLU A 111 7.18 23.74 -13.24
CA GLU A 111 8.43 24.51 -13.10
C GLU A 111 9.68 23.61 -13.17
N GLU A 112 9.63 22.42 -12.57
CA GLU A 112 10.71 21.42 -12.62
C GLU A 112 10.76 20.61 -13.93
N GLY A 113 9.86 20.88 -14.88
CA GLY A 113 9.80 20.25 -16.19
C GLY A 113 8.51 19.46 -16.45
N THR A 114 8.41 18.89 -17.65
CA THR A 114 7.20 18.20 -18.12
C THR A 114 7.07 16.79 -17.54
N LYS A 115 5.89 16.45 -17.01
CA LYS A 115 5.53 15.11 -16.52
C LYS A 115 4.33 14.58 -17.29
N SER A 116 4.31 13.27 -17.53
CA SER A 116 3.17 12.59 -18.14
C SER A 116 2.43 11.73 -17.12
N PHE A 117 1.09 11.75 -17.15
CA PHE A 117 0.22 10.96 -16.28
C PHE A 117 -0.78 10.12 -17.07
#